data_AF-A0A1Q9TM51-F1
#
_entry.id   AF-A0A1Q9TM51-F1
#
_cell.length_a   1.000
_cell.length_b   1.000
_cell.length_c   1.000
_cell.angle_alpha   90.00
_cell.angle_beta   90.00
_cell.angle_gamma   90.00
#
_symmetry.space_group_name_H-M   'P 1'
#
loop_
_entity.id
_entity.type
_entity.pdbx_description
1 polymer ?
#
loop_
_entity_poly.entity_id
_entity_poly.type
_entity_poly.pdbx_seq_one_letter_code
_entity_poly.pdbx_strand_id
1 'polypeptide(L)'
;MEPGWEKDLQPHIDRTENRLAHAVAADARRYVGVRTGRLRSTIRVQDNRVTVGTRYWRYHHDGTRPHTILPRNKKALYWPGARHPVARVHHPGTKANPFLRKALYQRRTLPDVT
;
A
#
# COMPACT_ATOMS: atom_id res chain seq x y z
N MET A 1 -28.20 -23.67 -16.67
CA MET A 1 -29.04 -22.51 -16.33
C MET A 1 -28.70 -22.18 -14.89
N GLU A 2 -28.15 -21.00 -14.61
CA GLU A 2 -27.93 -20.59 -13.22
C GLU A 2 -29.28 -20.57 -12.50
N PRO A 3 -29.37 -21.12 -11.28
CA PRO A 3 -30.61 -21.08 -10.50
C PRO A 3 -31.11 -19.64 -10.32
N GLY A 4 -32.43 -19.41 -10.36
CA GLY A 4 -33.01 -18.06 -10.24
C GLY A 4 -32.57 -17.31 -8.97
N TRP A 5 -32.30 -18.03 -7.87
CA TRP A 5 -31.84 -17.45 -6.61
C TRP A 5 -30.48 -16.75 -6.70
N GLU A 6 -29.61 -17.17 -7.62
CA GLU A 6 -28.27 -16.59 -7.75
C GLU A 6 -28.32 -15.18 -8.33
N LYS A 7 -29.25 -14.95 -9.28
CA LYS A 7 -29.52 -13.62 -9.83
C LYS A 7 -30.05 -12.66 -8.77
N ASP A 8 -30.80 -13.17 -7.79
CA ASP A 8 -31.33 -12.38 -6.69
C ASP A 8 -30.23 -12.07 -5.65
N LEU A 9 -29.25 -12.95 -5.46
CA LEU A 9 -28.14 -12.75 -4.52
C LEU A 9 -27.02 -11.85 -5.06
N GLN A 10 -26.76 -11.88 -6.36
CA GLN A 10 -25.62 -11.17 -6.96
C GLN A 10 -25.58 -9.67 -6.59
N PRO A 11 -26.69 -8.89 -6.63
CA PRO A 11 -26.67 -7.49 -6.24
C PRO A 11 -26.36 -7.27 -4.75
N HIS A 12 -26.65 -8.24 -3.88
CA HIS A 12 -26.29 -8.18 -2.46
C HIS A 12 -24.81 -8.47 -2.24
N ILE A 13 -24.26 -9.43 -2.99
CA ILE A 13 -22.83 -9.76 -2.99
C ILE A 13 -22.04 -8.54 -3.47
N ASP A 14 -22.38 -7.97 -4.63
CA ASP A 14 -21.68 -6.83 -5.23
C ASP A 14 -21.68 -5.62 -4.29
N ARG A 15 -22.82 -5.34 -3.65
CA ARG A 15 -22.93 -4.27 -2.63
C ARG A 15 -22.02 -4.54 -1.43
N THR A 16 -21.98 -5.77 -0.96
CA THR A 16 -21.16 -6.18 0.18
C THR A 16 -19.67 -6.08 -0.16
N GLU A 17 -19.26 -6.57 -1.32
CA GLU A 17 -17.89 -6.46 -1.82
C GLU A 17 -17.44 -5.00 -1.96
N ASN A 18 -18.28 -4.16 -2.56
CA ASN A 18 -17.95 -2.75 -2.75
C ASN A 18 -17.79 -2.03 -1.39
N ARG A 19 -18.68 -2.29 -0.43
CA ARG A 19 -18.56 -1.76 0.94
C ARG A 19 -17.28 -2.24 1.61
N LEU A 20 -16.95 -3.53 1.48
CA LEU A 20 -15.73 -4.10 2.04
C LEU A 20 -14.48 -3.46 1.43
N ALA A 21 -14.44 -3.28 0.11
CA ALA A 21 -13.32 -2.63 -0.58
C ALA A 21 -13.10 -1.19 -0.07
N HIS A 22 -14.17 -0.43 0.13
CA HIS A 22 -14.09 0.92 0.71
C HIS A 22 -13.58 0.92 2.15
N ALA A 23 -14.04 -0.02 2.96
CA ALA A 23 -13.62 -0.15 4.35
C ALA A 23 -12.13 -0.56 4.45
N VAL A 24 -11.68 -1.50 3.62
CA VAL A 24 -10.26 -1.88 3.50
C VAL A 24 -9.41 -0.71 3.01
N ALA A 25 -9.87 0.04 2.00
CA ALA A 25 -9.15 1.23 1.52
C ALA A 25 -9.04 2.32 2.60
N ALA A 26 -10.09 2.53 3.40
CA ALA A 26 -10.07 3.48 4.50
C ALA A 26 -9.03 3.09 5.56
N ASP A 27 -8.99 1.82 5.98
CA ASP A 27 -8.01 1.35 6.95
C ASP A 27 -6.59 1.34 6.38
N ALA A 28 -6.42 1.00 5.10
CA ALA A 28 -5.12 1.11 4.44
C ALA A 28 -4.58 2.55 4.45
N ARG A 29 -5.45 3.55 4.26
CA ARG A 29 -5.09 4.98 4.37
C ARG A 29 -4.76 5.41 5.80
N ARG A 30 -5.28 4.73 6.82
CA ARG A 30 -4.95 4.98 8.24
C ARG A 30 -3.61 4.36 8.62
N TYR A 31 -3.31 3.15 8.14
CA TYR A 31 -2.09 2.42 8.51
C TYR A 31 -0.85 2.83 7.71
N VAL A 32 -1.03 3.43 6.53
CA VAL A 32 0.09 3.85 5.70
C VAL A 32 0.89 4.97 6.35
N GLY A 33 2.21 4.93 6.21
CA GLY A 33 3.09 5.97 6.73
C GLY A 33 2.93 7.26 5.92
N VAL A 34 2.91 8.40 6.61
CA VAL A 34 2.69 9.71 5.99
C VAL A 34 3.86 10.63 6.27
N ARG A 35 4.52 11.10 5.20
CA ARG A 35 5.43 12.24 5.24
C ARG A 35 4.87 13.43 4.46
N THR A 36 4.56 13.23 3.18
CA THR A 36 3.92 14.24 2.31
C THR A 36 2.46 13.90 1.96
N GLY A 37 2.00 12.69 2.26
CA GLY A 37 0.64 12.22 1.94
C GLY A 37 0.46 11.65 0.53
N ARG A 38 1.47 11.73 -0.37
CA ARG A 38 1.36 11.26 -1.76
C ARG A 38 1.01 9.77 -1.87
N LEU A 39 1.65 8.90 -1.10
CA LEU A 39 1.34 7.46 -1.11
C LEU A 39 -0.12 7.23 -0.69
N ARG A 40 -0.53 7.82 0.44
CA ARG A 40 -1.89 7.72 0.99
C ARG A 40 -2.96 8.16 -0.01
N SER A 41 -2.76 9.28 -0.71
CA SER A 41 -3.75 9.82 -1.65
C SER A 41 -3.95 8.97 -2.90
N THR A 42 -3.02 8.06 -3.20
CA THR A 42 -3.13 7.12 -4.33
C THR A 42 -3.76 5.78 -3.98
N ILE A 43 -4.14 5.56 -2.70
CA ILE A 43 -4.90 4.38 -2.30
C ILE A 43 -6.36 4.61 -2.68
N ARG A 44 -6.88 3.85 -3.65
CA ARG A 44 -8.23 4.02 -4.21
C ARG A 44 -8.96 2.70 -4.27
N VAL A 45 -10.29 2.80 -4.38
CA VAL A 45 -11.13 1.68 -4.79
C VAL A 45 -11.38 1.83 -6.29
N GLN A 46 -11.20 0.76 -7.04
CA GLN A 46 -11.61 0.62 -8.43
C GLN A 46 -12.43 -0.66 -8.51
N ASP A 47 -13.72 -0.51 -8.81
CA ASP A 47 -14.73 -1.56 -8.69
C ASP A 47 -14.76 -2.14 -7.26
N ASN A 48 -14.44 -3.43 -7.09
CA ASN A 48 -14.31 -4.11 -5.79
C ASN A 48 -12.85 -4.27 -5.34
N ARG A 49 -11.90 -3.55 -5.95
CA ARG A 49 -10.46 -3.72 -5.71
C ARG A 49 -9.82 -2.49 -5.07
N VAL A 50 -8.94 -2.72 -4.11
CA VAL A 50 -8.09 -1.66 -3.55
C VAL A 50 -6.79 -1.57 -4.34
N THR A 51 -6.51 -0.40 -4.93
CA THR A 51 -5.32 -0.15 -5.75
C THR A 51 -4.43 0.92 -5.14
N VAL A 52 -3.12 0.86 -5.43
CA VAL A 52 -2.12 1.84 -4.96
C VAL A 52 -1.28 2.33 -6.13
N GLY A 53 -1.39 3.62 -6.44
CA GLY A 53 -0.84 4.19 -7.67
C GLY A 53 0.64 4.63 -7.65
N THR A 54 1.34 4.59 -6.51
CA THR A 54 2.74 5.05 -6.45
C THR A 54 3.72 3.90 -6.65
N ARG A 55 4.69 4.05 -7.56
CA ARG A 55 5.69 2.99 -7.85
C ARG A 55 6.47 2.48 -6.64
N TYR A 56 6.61 3.28 -5.60
CA TYR A 56 7.37 2.93 -4.39
C TYR A 56 6.52 2.31 -3.28
N TRP A 57 5.21 2.12 -3.47
CA TRP A 57 4.32 1.60 -2.42
C TRP A 57 4.80 0.26 -1.86
N ARG A 58 5.37 -0.58 -2.74
CA ARG A 58 5.87 -1.91 -2.38
C ARG A 58 7.03 -1.84 -1.40
N TYR A 59 7.99 -0.95 -1.61
CA TYR A 59 9.13 -0.77 -0.70
C TYR A 59 8.69 -0.26 0.68
N HIS A 60 7.59 0.48 0.74
CA HIS A 60 6.98 0.89 2.01
C HIS A 60 6.22 -0.27 2.67
N HIS A 61 5.51 -1.08 1.87
CA HIS A 61 4.70 -2.21 2.34
C HIS A 61 5.56 -3.37 2.85
N ASP A 62 6.48 -3.83 2.00
CA ASP A 62 7.32 -5.01 2.19
C ASP A 62 8.66 -4.67 2.87
N GLY A 63 9.04 -3.39 2.90
CA GLY A 63 10.38 -2.97 3.30
C GLY A 63 11.41 -3.18 2.20
N THR A 64 12.69 -2.97 2.54
CA THR A 64 13.82 -3.25 1.64
C THR A 64 14.89 -4.05 2.38
N ARG A 65 15.59 -4.93 1.65
CA ARG A 65 16.72 -5.70 2.19
C ARG A 65 17.95 -4.79 2.38
N PRO A 66 18.91 -5.18 3.24
CA PRO A 66 20.21 -4.54 3.28
C PRO A 66 20.83 -4.48 1.88
N HIS A 67 21.38 -3.33 1.50
CA HIS A 67 22.01 -3.13 0.19
C HIS A 67 23.05 -2.03 0.21
N THR A 68 24.01 -2.13 -0.69
CA THR A 68 25.01 -1.08 -0.89
C THR A 68 24.50 -0.07 -1.91
N ILE A 69 24.51 1.21 -1.54
CA ILE A 69 24.21 2.33 -2.42
C ILE A 69 25.55 2.82 -3.00
N LEU A 70 25.63 2.82 -4.33
CA LEU A 70 26.82 3.24 -5.09
C LEU A 70 26.46 4.35 -6.08
N PRO A 71 27.24 5.43 -6.15
CA PRO A 71 27.13 6.42 -7.21
C PRO A 71 27.63 5.80 -8.51
N ARG A 72 26.77 5.72 -9.55
CA ARG A 72 27.16 5.16 -10.85
C ARG A 72 27.81 6.18 -11.79
N ASN A 73 27.14 7.31 -12.01
CA ASN A 73 27.55 8.27 -13.05
C ASN A 73 27.93 9.65 -12.51
N LYS A 74 27.57 9.96 -11.25
CA LYS A 74 27.80 11.26 -10.62
C LYS A 74 28.31 11.05 -9.21
N LYS A 75 29.07 12.01 -8.68
CA LYS A 75 29.53 12.04 -7.28
C LYS A 75 28.38 12.36 -6.30
N ALA A 76 27.22 11.72 -6.41
CA ALA A 76 26.02 12.06 -5.64
C ALA A 76 26.18 11.83 -4.12
N LEU A 77 27.21 11.08 -3.69
CA LEU A 77 27.55 10.86 -2.29
C LEU A 77 28.74 11.73 -1.81
N TYR A 78 29.22 12.66 -2.64
CA TYR A 78 30.33 13.56 -2.36
C TYR A 78 30.11 14.93 -3.03
N TRP A 79 30.24 16.02 -2.27
CA TRP A 79 30.32 17.37 -2.85
C TRP A 79 31.18 18.28 -1.95
N PRO A 80 31.76 19.38 -2.48
CA PRO A 80 32.48 20.35 -1.66
C PRO A 80 31.60 20.87 -0.51
N GLY A 81 32.10 20.79 0.73
CA GLY A 81 31.34 21.16 1.94
C GLY A 81 30.38 20.08 2.45
N ALA A 82 30.35 18.88 1.86
CA ALA A 82 29.59 17.77 2.43
C ALA A 82 30.08 17.43 3.84
N ARG A 83 29.18 17.28 4.81
CA ARG A 83 29.54 16.94 6.19
C ARG A 83 30.17 15.55 6.31
N HIS A 84 29.68 14.57 5.54
CA HIS A 84 30.13 13.17 5.59
C HIS A 84 30.16 12.56 4.17
N PRO A 85 31.13 12.95 3.34
CA PRO A 85 31.25 12.40 1.99
C PRO A 85 31.71 10.95 2.02
N VAL A 86 31.10 10.09 1.20
CA VAL A 86 31.46 8.67 1.12
C VAL A 86 31.44 8.17 -0.32
N ALA A 87 32.26 7.16 -0.62
CA ALA A 87 32.23 6.48 -1.92
C ALA A 87 31.05 5.49 -2.04
N ARG A 88 30.57 4.98 -0.91
CA ARG A 88 29.47 4.00 -0.81
C ARG A 88 28.74 4.12 0.52
N VAL A 89 27.49 3.68 0.56
CA VAL A 89 26.72 3.53 1.81
C VAL A 89 26.25 2.09 1.93
N HIS A 90 26.51 1.45 3.07
CA HIS A 90 25.91 0.16 3.43
C HIS A 90 24.58 0.42 4.13
N HIS A 91 23.50 0.46 3.36
CA HIS A 91 22.17 0.71 3.90
C HIS A 91 21.62 -0.58 4.53
N PRO A 92 21.16 -0.58 5.80
CA PRO A 92 20.66 -1.78 6.48
C PRO A 92 19.32 -2.29 5.90
N GLY A 93 18.71 -1.51 5.02
CA GLY A 93 17.36 -1.76 4.51
C GLY A 93 16.33 -0.91 5.25
N THR A 94 15.08 -1.04 4.84
CA THR A 94 13.96 -0.29 5.39
C THR A 94 12.99 -1.27 6.02
N LYS A 95 12.56 -1.00 7.26
CA LYS A 95 11.55 -1.82 7.93
C LYS A 95 10.21 -1.74 7.19
N ALA A 96 9.56 -2.88 7.02
CA ALA A 96 8.24 -2.98 6.42
C ALA A 96 7.17 -2.26 7.24
N ASN A 97 6.27 -1.54 6.56
CA ASN A 97 4.98 -1.14 7.10
C ASN A 97 3.87 -1.82 6.28
N PRO A 98 3.40 -3.03 6.69
CA PRO A 98 2.49 -3.83 5.89
C PRO A 98 1.03 -3.32 5.91
N PHE A 99 0.79 -2.07 5.50
CA PHE A 99 -0.48 -1.36 5.62
C PHE A 99 -1.66 -2.03 4.90
N LEU A 100 -1.47 -2.56 3.68
CA LEU A 100 -2.53 -3.28 2.94
C LEU A 100 -2.96 -4.57 3.66
N ARG A 101 -1.98 -5.39 4.05
CA ARG A 101 -2.18 -6.64 4.80
C ARG A 101 -2.90 -6.39 6.13
N LYS A 102 -2.48 -5.37 6.88
CA LYS A 102 -3.14 -4.94 8.12
C LYS A 102 -4.61 -4.54 7.89
N ALA A 103 -4.88 -3.80 6.81
CA ALA A 103 -6.23 -3.39 6.47
C ALA A 103 -7.12 -4.56 6.01
N LEU A 104 -6.55 -5.49 5.24
CA LEU A 104 -7.26 -6.64 4.68
C LEU A 104 -7.64 -7.67 5.76
N TYR A 105 -6.71 -8.01 6.66
CA TYR A 105 -6.93 -9.03 7.69
C TYR A 105 -7.57 -8.50 8.96
N GLN A 106 -8.05 -7.26 8.95
CA GLN A 106 -8.82 -6.74 10.06
C GLN A 106 -10.14 -7.51 10.16
N ARG A 107 -10.44 -8.06 11.34
CA ARG A 107 -11.75 -8.67 11.63
C ARG A 107 -12.82 -7.60 11.46
N ARG A 108 -13.84 -7.89 10.65
CA ARG A 108 -14.98 -7.00 10.38
C ARG A 108 -16.26 -7.77 10.63
N THR A 109 -17.20 -7.13 11.30
CA THR A 109 -18.59 -7.57 11.30
C THR A 109 -19.25 -6.89 10.12
N LEU A 110 -19.84 -7.68 9.22
CA LEU A 110 -20.65 -7.12 8.15
C LEU A 110 -21.96 -6.63 8.78
N PRO A 111 -22.38 -5.37 8.53
CA PRO A 111 -23.69 -4.93 8.95
C PRO A 111 -24.76 -5.77 8.25
N ASP A 112 -25.88 -6.00 8.93
CA ASP A 112 -26.98 -6.78 8.38
C ASP A 112 -27.38 -6.26 6.99
N VAL A 113 -27.57 -7.19 6.08
CA VAL A 113 -27.93 -6.90 4.69
C VAL A 113 -29.45 -6.74 4.65
N THR A 114 -29.97 -5.62 5.16
CA THR A 114 -31.33 -5.15 4.88
C THR A 114 -31.42 -4.49 3.51
#